data_AF-A0A2E6IA74-F1
#
_entry.id   AF-A0A2E6IA74-F1
#
_cell.length_a   1.000
_cell.length_b   1.000
_cell.length_c   1.000
_cell.angle_alpha   90.00
_cell.angle_beta   90.00
_cell.angle_gamma   90.00
#
_symmetry.space_group_name_H-M   'P 1'
#
loop_
_entity.id
_entity.type
_entity.pdbx_description
1 polymer ?
#
loop_
_entity_poly.entity_id
_entity_poly.type
_entity_poly.pdbx_seq_one_letter_code
_entity_poly.pdbx_strand_id
1 'polypeptide(L)'
;MTAESYAKSIEGVLKSARESEPEAELQADFSDRDELLRAVALIAVLSMDNVTDERGKQGRQLGAAWSQDHRRTRMGANNVLEHRRKRSTWR
;
A
#
# COMPACT_ATOMS: atom_id res chain seq x y z
N MET A 1 18.80 -32.98 -0.81
CA MET A 1 17.61 -32.10 -0.90
C MET A 1 17.55 -31.59 -2.34
N THR A 2 16.46 -31.88 -3.06
CA THR A 2 16.29 -31.43 -4.45
C THR A 2 15.54 -30.09 -4.48
N ALA A 3 15.76 -29.28 -5.52
CA ALA A 3 15.16 -27.95 -5.65
C ALA A 3 13.62 -27.97 -5.57
N GLU A 4 13.01 -29.02 -6.10
CA GLU A 4 11.56 -29.23 -6.08
C GLU A 4 11.00 -29.46 -4.67
N SER A 5 11.77 -30.16 -3.81
CA SER A 5 11.38 -30.39 -2.42
C SER A 5 11.41 -29.10 -1.59
N TYR A 6 12.36 -28.20 -1.87
CA TYR A 6 12.44 -26.89 -1.22
C TYR A 6 11.31 -25.96 -1.67
N ALA A 7 11.01 -25.95 -2.98
CA ALA A 7 9.91 -25.17 -3.54
C ALA A 7 8.55 -25.55 -2.91
N LYS A 8 8.28 -26.85 -2.76
CA LYS A 8 7.05 -27.35 -2.13
C LYS A 8 6.94 -27.00 -0.65
N SER A 9 8.07 -26.99 0.07
CA SER A 9 8.10 -26.55 1.48
C SER A 9 7.80 -25.06 1.62
N ILE A 10 8.32 -24.23 0.71
CA ILE A 10 8.04 -22.79 0.73
C ILE A 10 6.58 -22.52 0.37
N GLU A 11 6.03 -23.24 -0.61
CA GLU A 11 4.63 -23.11 -0.99
C GLU A 11 3.68 -23.38 0.19
N GLY A 12 3.99 -24.39 1.01
CA GLY A 12 3.24 -24.66 2.24
C GLY A 12 3.28 -23.51 3.24
N VAL A 13 4.46 -22.93 3.48
CA VAL A 13 4.67 -21.79 4.41
C VAL A 13 3.97 -20.52 3.91
N LEU A 14 4.04 -20.25 2.60
CA LEU A 14 3.38 -19.10 2.00
C LEU A 14 1.86 -19.24 2.00
N LYS A 15 1.35 -20.46 1.81
CA LYS A 15 -0.08 -20.74 1.88
C LYS A 15 -0.59 -20.59 3.33
N SER A 16 0.15 -21.09 4.31
CA SER A 16 -0.21 -20.89 5.72
C SER A 16 -0.18 -19.42 6.15
N ALA A 17 0.80 -18.64 5.65
CA ALA A 17 0.87 -17.20 5.93
C ALA A 17 -0.20 -16.37 5.21
N ARG A 18 -0.74 -16.89 4.09
CA ARG A 18 -1.86 -16.27 3.36
C ARG A 18 -3.21 -16.60 4.00
N GLU A 19 -3.35 -17.81 4.54
CA GLU A 19 -4.56 -18.28 5.19
C GLU A 19 -4.64 -17.87 6.66
N SER A 20 -3.54 -17.42 7.27
CA SER A 20 -3.60 -16.76 8.56
C SER A 20 -4.32 -15.42 8.43
N GLU A 21 -5.58 -15.38 8.87
CA GLU A 21 -6.26 -14.13 9.15
C GLU A 21 -5.45 -13.33 10.17
N PRO A 22 -5.38 -12.00 10.08
CA PRO A 22 -4.78 -11.19 11.13
C PRO A 22 -5.72 -11.21 12.34
N GLU A 23 -5.73 -12.31 13.09
CA GLU A 23 -6.32 -12.35 14.42
C GLU A 23 -5.46 -11.50 15.34
N ALA A 24 -5.64 -10.18 15.23
CA ALA A 24 -5.40 -9.26 16.32
C ALA A 24 -6.60 -9.31 17.28
N GLU A 25 -7.11 -10.49 17.59
CA GLU A 25 -7.84 -10.69 18.84
C GLU A 25 -6.80 -10.85 19.94
N LEU A 26 -6.14 -9.73 20.26
CA LEU A 26 -5.54 -9.55 21.56
C LEU A 26 -6.69 -9.52 22.57
N GLN A 27 -7.18 -10.70 22.96
CA GLN A 27 -7.86 -10.87 24.24
C GLN A 27 -6.81 -10.67 25.32
N ALA A 28 -6.39 -9.42 25.47
CA ALA A 28 -5.59 -9.01 26.57
C ALA A 28 -6.55 -8.87 27.74
N ASP A 29 -6.52 -9.87 28.62
CA ASP A 29 -7.14 -9.84 29.94
C ASP A 29 -6.43 -8.77 30.77
N PHE A 30 -6.68 -7.51 30.46
CA PHE A 30 -6.28 -6.40 31.31
C PHE A 30 -7.21 -6.39 32.50
N SER A 31 -6.74 -6.95 33.61
CA SER A 31 -7.47 -6.94 34.88
C SER A 31 -7.71 -5.51 35.39
N ASP A 32 -6.91 -4.54 34.93
CA ASP A 32 -7.01 -3.15 35.32
C ASP A 32 -7.21 -2.23 34.10
N ARG A 33 -8.16 -1.30 34.23
CA ARG A 33 -8.55 -0.37 33.15
C ARG A 33 -7.39 0.54 32.76
N ASP A 34 -6.53 0.89 33.71
CA ASP A 34 -5.37 1.75 33.48
C ASP A 34 -4.31 1.06 32.62
N GLU A 35 -4.16 -0.27 32.74
CA GLU A 35 -3.24 -1.05 31.91
C GLU A 35 -3.75 -1.17 30.47
N LEU A 36 -5.06 -1.38 30.30
CA LEU A 36 -5.70 -1.35 28.98
C LEU A 36 -5.51 0.01 28.30
N LEU A 37 -5.75 1.11 29.02
CA LEU A 37 -5.61 2.46 28.47
C LEU A 37 -4.15 2.78 28.08
N ARG A 38 -3.17 2.31 28.86
CA ARG A 38 -1.74 2.46 28.52
C ARG A 38 -1.38 1.66 27.28
N ALA A 39 -1.83 0.41 27.17
CA ALA A 39 -1.59 -0.41 26.00
C ALA A 39 -2.21 0.21 24.73
N VAL A 40 -3.46 0.66 24.82
CA VAL A 40 -4.15 1.36 23.73
C VAL A 40 -3.44 2.66 23.34
N ALA A 41 -2.96 3.44 24.31
CA ALA A 41 -2.22 4.66 24.05
C ALA A 41 -0.90 4.39 23.30
N LEU A 42 -0.17 3.33 23.68
CA LEU A 42 1.06 2.93 22.99
C LEU A 42 0.78 2.47 21.56
N ILE A 43 -0.27 1.66 21.35
CA ILE A 43 -0.70 1.22 20.02
C ILE A 43 -1.13 2.40 19.15
N ALA A 44 -1.85 3.37 19.71
CA ALA A 44 -2.27 4.57 19.00
C ALA A 44 -1.07 5.43 18.56
N VAL A 45 -0.06 5.58 19.42
CA VAL A 45 1.18 6.30 19.06
C VAL A 45 1.93 5.57 17.95
N LEU A 46 2.08 4.25 18.05
CA LEU A 46 2.73 3.42 17.03
C LEU A 46 1.95 3.40 15.70
N SER A 47 0.62 3.48 15.74
CA SER A 47 -0.20 3.52 14.52
C SER A 47 -0.12 4.87 13.81
N MET A 48 0.04 5.97 14.57
CA MET A 48 0.29 7.30 14.00
C MET A 48 1.68 7.42 13.35
N ASP A 49 2.67 6.68 13.82
CA ASP A 49 4.03 6.65 13.23
C ASP A 49 4.08 5.86 11.90
N ASN A 50 3.10 4.98 11.66
CA ASN A 50 2.95 4.28 10.38
C ASN A 50 2.37 5.15 9.25
N VAL A 51 2.22 6.46 9.46
CA VAL A 51 2.00 7.41 8.35
C VAL A 51 3.32 7.54 7.59
N THR A 52 3.55 6.56 6.71
CA THR A 52 4.63 6.55 5.72
C THR A 52 4.73 7.92 5.06
N ASP A 53 5.96 8.38 4.79
CA ASP A 53 6.24 9.70 4.23
C ASP A 53 5.59 9.93 2.84
N GLU A 54 4.32 10.30 2.88
CA GLU A 54 3.49 10.59 1.70
C GLU A 54 3.88 11.93 1.06
N ARG A 55 4.78 12.72 1.67
CA ARG A 55 5.24 14.01 1.11
C ARG A 55 5.85 13.83 -0.27
N GLY A 56 6.61 12.74 -0.45
CA GLY A 56 7.17 12.37 -1.74
C GLY A 56 6.11 11.95 -2.79
N LYS A 57 4.97 11.39 -2.37
CA LYS A 57 3.89 11.02 -3.29
C LYS A 57 3.02 12.24 -3.62
N GLN A 58 2.68 13.08 -2.64
CA GLN A 58 1.92 14.32 -2.83
C GLN A 58 2.60 15.26 -3.85
N GLY A 59 3.91 15.46 -3.75
CA GLY A 59 4.66 16.30 -4.71
C GLY A 59 4.76 15.72 -6.13
N ARG A 60 4.50 14.42 -6.30
CA ARG A 60 4.50 13.71 -7.59
C ARG A 60 3.10 13.48 -8.16
N GLN A 61 2.06 13.96 -7.48
CA GLN A 61 0.71 13.88 -8.03
C GLN A 61 0.60 14.78 -9.25
N LEU A 62 0.29 14.18 -10.40
CA LEU A 62 0.16 14.89 -11.68
C LEU A 62 -1.06 15.83 -11.71
N GLY A 63 -1.95 15.76 -10.72
CA GLY A 63 -3.19 16.55 -10.64
C GLY A 63 -4.28 16.04 -11.58
N ALA A 64 -5.35 16.82 -11.76
CA ALA A 64 -6.46 16.49 -12.64
C ALA A 64 -6.02 16.33 -14.11
N ALA A 65 -6.72 15.50 -14.89
CA ALA A 65 -6.40 15.28 -16.30
C ALA A 65 -6.40 16.59 -17.12
N TRP A 66 -7.33 17.51 -16.84
CA TRP A 66 -7.41 18.81 -17.50
C TRP A 66 -6.20 19.71 -17.20
N SER A 67 -5.71 19.75 -15.95
CA SER A 67 -4.55 20.59 -15.61
C SER A 67 -3.26 20.04 -16.23
N GLN A 68 -3.14 18.71 -16.32
CA GLN A 68 -2.05 18.06 -17.06
C GLN A 68 -2.10 18.40 -18.54
N ASP A 69 -3.29 18.36 -19.13
CA ASP A 69 -3.50 18.64 -20.54
C ASP A 69 -3.16 20.09 -20.88
N HIS A 70 -3.67 21.03 -20.08
CA HIS A 70 -3.36 22.45 -20.23
C HIS A 70 -1.86 22.74 -20.14
N ARG A 71 -1.15 22.10 -19.18
CA ARG A 71 0.30 22.22 -19.05
C ARG A 71 1.02 21.66 -20.29
N ARG A 72 0.59 20.52 -20.80
CA ARG A 72 1.18 19.89 -22.01
C ARG A 72 0.98 20.74 -23.25
N THR A 73 -0.24 21.23 -23.47
CA THR A 73 -0.57 22.08 -24.62
C THR A 73 0.24 23.37 -24.62
N ARG A 74 0.43 24.02 -23.46
CA ARG A 74 1.31 25.21 -23.35
C ARG A 74 2.78 24.92 -23.67
N MET A 75 3.22 23.69 -23.42
CA MET A 75 4.59 23.24 -23.72
C MET A 75 4.71 22.67 -25.15
N GLY A 76 3.67 22.76 -25.98
CA GLY A 76 3.67 22.20 -27.34
C GLY A 76 3.66 20.66 -27.39
N ALA A 77 3.34 20.01 -26.27
CA ALA A 77 3.22 18.56 -26.19
C ALA A 77 1.80 18.10 -26.53
N ASN A 78 1.68 16.87 -27.03
CA ASN A 78 0.39 16.26 -27.31
C ASN A 78 -0.45 16.11 -26.04
N ASN A 79 -1.77 16.18 -26.22
CA ASN A 79 -2.76 16.03 -25.16
C ASN A 79 -2.66 14.62 -24.50
N VAL A 80 -3.14 14.48 -23.26
CA VAL A 80 -3.00 13.23 -22.48
C VAL A 80 -3.69 12.05 -23.16
N LEU A 81 -4.85 12.27 -23.79
CA LEU A 81 -5.64 11.26 -24.48
C LEU A 81 -4.93 10.71 -25.72
N GLU A 82 -4.34 11.58 -26.52
CA GLU A 82 -3.61 11.26 -27.73
C GLU A 82 -2.31 10.54 -27.41
N HIS A 83 -1.62 10.95 -26.34
CA HIS A 83 -0.45 10.24 -25.82
C HIS A 83 -0.80 8.81 -25.40
N ARG A 84 -1.95 8.60 -24.75
CA ARG A 84 -2.44 7.26 -24.38
C ARG A 84 -2.87 6.45 -25.61
N ARG A 85 -3.53 7.07 -26.57
CA ARG A 85 -3.97 6.44 -27.83
C ARG A 85 -2.79 5.87 -28.62
N LYS A 86 -1.65 6.56 -28.65
CA LYS A 86 -0.41 6.07 -29.31
C LYS A 86 0.10 4.75 -28.72
N ARG A 87 -0.23 4.45 -27.46
CA ARG A 87 0.19 3.23 -26.75
C ARG A 87 -0.86 2.12 -26.76
N SER A 88 -2.05 2.36 -27.30
CA SER A 88 -3.05 1.30 -27.43
C SER A 88 -2.56 0.28 -28.46
N THR A 89 -2.36 -0.95 -28.02
CA THR A 89 -2.02 -2.10 -28.89
C THR A 89 -3.22 -2.58 -29.69
N TRP A 90 -4.43 -2.25 -29.24
CA TRP A 90 -5.66 -2.49 -29.97
C TRP A 90 -5.93 -1.27 -30.84
N ARG A 91 -5.71 -1.46 -32.15
CA ARG A 91 -6.33 -0.68 -33.21
C ARG A 91 -7.42 -1.52 -33.85
#